data_AF-A0A7C6U0F9-F1
#
_entry.id   AF-A0A7C6U0F9-F1
#
_cell.length_a   1.000
_cell.length_b   1.000
_cell.length_c   1.000
_cell.angle_alpha   90.00
_cell.angle_beta   90.00
_cell.angle_gamma   90.00
#
_symmetry.space_group_name_H-M   'P 1'
#
loop_
_entity.id
_entity.type
_entity.pdbx_description
1 polymer ?
#
loop_
_entity_poly.entity_id
_entity_poly.type
_entity_poly.pdbx_seq_one_letter_code
_entity_poly.pdbx_strand_id
1 'polypeptide(L)'
;MLAWIVSKGGFSFLAHPFEIGSPIVKQGAAYPWRELPEKDFAGLEIWNFSSRWRDGVRNYPAAAMRYYLKLPGRALSPCPIALKKWDEIALNRRVAAVGGSDAHALHYYAGPLKAVLFPYEYLFHGVNMHIYLREALSSSFAAAKRQVYKALKEGNASVALDLFRPSKGFVAVLQTGDRQYLPGEEAPFVPGSVIFVRTPPSRSLIKIICNGREIHRSRGPNLAFKVLRPGVFRCETWLQYRGRYRPWIYTNPFYIRCRKATDNPGKEAKEK
;
A
#
# COMPACT_ATOMS: atom_id res chain seq x y z
N MET A 1 18.13 8.46 -15.00
CA MET A 1 17.87 7.03 -14.71
C MET A 1 16.40 6.66 -14.90
N LEU A 2 15.45 7.23 -14.15
CA LEU A 2 14.02 6.85 -14.23
C LEU A 2 13.42 6.97 -15.64
N ALA A 3 13.62 8.10 -16.33
CA ALA A 3 13.19 8.28 -17.71
C ALA A 3 13.75 7.20 -18.67
N TRP A 4 14.97 6.75 -18.44
CA TRP A 4 15.59 5.67 -19.23
C TRP A 4 14.95 4.31 -18.94
N ILE A 5 14.56 4.02 -17.69
CA ILE A 5 13.80 2.80 -17.36
C ILE A 5 12.47 2.80 -18.10
N VAL A 6 11.76 3.94 -18.10
CA VAL A 6 10.49 4.10 -18.82
C VAL A 6 10.68 3.92 -20.33
N SER A 7 11.75 4.48 -20.92
CA SER A 7 12.02 4.34 -22.36
C SER A 7 12.36 2.90 -22.78
N LYS A 8 12.78 2.06 -21.83
CA LYS A 8 12.96 0.61 -22.02
C LYS A 8 11.69 -0.22 -21.70
N GLY A 9 10.55 0.42 -21.48
CA GLY A 9 9.28 -0.23 -21.16
C GLY A 9 9.14 -0.67 -19.69
N GLY A 10 10.09 -0.30 -18.83
CA GLY A 10 10.07 -0.58 -17.40
C GLY A 10 9.24 0.43 -16.60
N PHE A 11 9.19 0.22 -15.29
CA PHE A 11 8.63 1.15 -14.32
C PHE A 11 9.37 1.03 -12.98
N SER A 12 9.24 2.03 -12.13
CA SER A 12 9.98 2.11 -10.87
C SER A 12 9.11 2.56 -9.71
N PHE A 13 9.48 2.10 -8.51
CA PHE A 13 8.93 2.56 -7.25
C PHE A 13 10.01 3.26 -6.44
N LEU A 14 9.65 4.33 -5.73
CA LEU A 14 10.56 5.00 -4.81
C LEU A 14 10.61 4.19 -3.51
N ALA A 15 11.69 3.43 -3.30
CA ALA A 15 11.88 2.60 -2.11
C ALA A 15 12.15 3.47 -0.87
N HIS A 16 11.48 3.14 0.24
CA HIS A 16 11.56 3.75 1.57
C HIS A 16 12.00 5.23 1.56
N PRO A 17 11.22 6.13 0.92
CA PRO A 17 11.71 7.43 0.49
C PRO A 17 12.13 8.37 1.63
N PHE A 18 11.59 8.14 2.82
CA PHE A 18 11.77 8.97 4.00
C PHE A 18 12.39 8.18 5.17
N GLU A 19 13.28 7.24 4.87
CA GLU A 19 14.03 6.50 5.89
C GLU A 19 14.82 7.46 6.80
N ILE A 20 14.71 7.27 8.12
CA ILE A 20 15.50 8.01 9.11
C ILE A 20 16.73 7.20 9.53
N GLY A 21 16.59 5.87 9.59
CA GLY A 21 17.64 4.95 10.01
C GLY A 21 17.84 4.91 11.53
N SER A 22 18.95 4.33 11.95
CA SER A 22 19.29 4.10 13.35
C SER A 22 20.79 4.23 13.59
N PRO A 23 21.25 4.97 14.61
CA PRO A 23 22.68 5.09 14.92
C PRO A 23 23.34 3.76 15.30
N ILE A 24 22.58 2.75 15.71
CA ILE A 24 23.10 1.44 16.15
C ILE A 24 22.92 0.32 15.12
N VAL A 25 22.33 0.60 13.96
CA VAL A 25 22.13 -0.40 12.89
C VAL A 25 22.88 0.06 11.65
N LYS A 26 23.61 -0.85 10.99
CA LYS A 26 24.42 -0.54 9.80
C LYS A 26 25.29 0.73 9.99
N GLN A 27 25.88 0.91 11.17
CA GLN A 27 26.74 2.05 11.50
C GLN A 27 26.07 3.43 11.28
N GLY A 28 24.75 3.54 11.42
CA GLY A 28 24.03 4.80 11.20
C GLY A 28 23.58 5.03 9.77
N ALA A 29 23.87 4.12 8.83
CA ALA A 29 23.49 4.29 7.43
C ALA A 29 21.96 4.31 7.25
N ALA A 30 21.50 5.31 6.50
CA ALA A 30 20.15 5.46 6.00
C ALA A 30 20.22 5.89 4.53
N TYR A 31 19.24 5.48 3.73
CA TYR A 31 19.22 5.80 2.30
C TYR A 31 17.91 6.51 1.91
N PRO A 32 17.60 7.67 2.51
CA PRO A 32 16.45 8.46 2.10
C PRO A 32 16.68 9.09 0.72
N TRP A 33 15.59 9.43 0.05
CA TRP A 33 15.65 10.26 -1.13
C TRP A 33 15.86 11.71 -0.70
N ARG A 34 16.95 12.33 -1.16
CA ARG A 34 17.22 13.76 -0.89
C ARG A 34 16.18 14.66 -1.54
N GLU A 35 15.84 14.33 -2.79
CA GLU A 35 14.80 14.97 -3.58
C GLU A 35 13.97 13.90 -4.27
N LEU A 36 12.65 14.06 -4.23
CA LEU A 36 11.76 13.14 -4.93
C LEU A 36 11.60 13.59 -6.38
N PRO A 37 11.69 12.67 -7.35
CA PRO A 37 11.44 13.00 -8.75
C PRO A 37 9.98 13.45 -8.93
N GLU A 38 9.76 14.37 -9.87
CA GLU A 38 8.39 14.83 -10.20
C GLU A 38 7.63 13.82 -11.07
N LYS A 39 8.34 13.09 -11.94
CA LYS A 39 7.78 12.18 -12.95
C LYS A 39 8.62 10.91 -13.14
N ASP A 40 8.17 10.04 -14.03
CA ASP A 40 8.84 8.80 -14.46
C ASP A 40 8.94 7.69 -13.37
N PHE A 41 8.03 7.69 -12.40
CA PHE A 41 7.85 6.61 -11.43
C PHE A 41 6.38 6.17 -11.33
N ALA A 42 6.14 4.88 -11.14
CA ALA A 42 4.80 4.32 -11.02
C ALA A 42 4.22 4.49 -9.61
N GLY A 43 5.08 4.54 -8.59
CA GLY A 43 4.62 4.59 -7.20
C GLY A 43 5.72 4.83 -6.18
N LEU A 44 5.35 4.82 -4.91
CA LEU A 44 6.28 4.96 -3.81
C LEU A 44 5.95 3.99 -2.66
N GLU A 45 6.98 3.63 -1.90
CA GLU A 45 6.82 2.74 -0.78
C GLU A 45 6.26 3.51 0.44
N ILE A 46 5.04 3.15 0.86
CA ILE A 46 4.40 3.75 2.04
C ILE A 46 4.74 2.99 3.32
N TRP A 47 5.13 1.71 3.19
CA TRP A 47 5.36 0.83 4.31
C TRP A 47 6.50 -0.14 4.05
N ASN A 48 7.66 0.19 4.61
CA ASN A 48 8.83 -0.69 4.58
C ASN A 48 9.10 -1.24 5.99
N PHE A 49 8.96 -2.54 6.21
CA PHE A 49 9.05 -3.11 7.56
C PHE A 49 10.40 -2.81 8.23
N SER A 50 11.51 -3.18 7.58
CA SER A 50 12.85 -3.04 8.15
C SER A 50 13.24 -1.59 8.38
N SER A 51 13.01 -0.70 7.43
CA SER A 51 13.29 0.74 7.57
C SER A 51 12.46 1.36 8.69
N ARG A 52 11.16 1.04 8.77
CA ARG A 52 10.29 1.52 9.86
C ARG A 52 10.73 1.00 11.21
N TRP A 53 11.21 -0.25 11.30
CA TRP A 53 11.76 -0.77 12.55
C TRP A 53 13.03 0.00 12.93
N ARG A 54 13.97 0.17 12.00
CA ARG A 54 15.22 0.92 12.20
C ARG A 54 14.96 2.35 12.67
N ASP A 55 14.04 3.07 12.03
CA ASP A 55 13.64 4.44 12.42
C ASP A 55 13.27 4.57 13.91
N GLY A 56 12.80 3.48 14.51
CA GLY A 56 12.31 3.45 15.87
C GLY A 56 13.35 3.06 16.91
N VAL A 57 14.52 2.57 16.52
CA VAL A 57 15.52 2.01 17.44
C VAL A 57 16.72 2.96 17.51
N ARG A 58 17.17 3.32 18.72
CA ARG A 58 18.22 4.33 18.91
C ARG A 58 19.40 3.88 19.78
N ASN A 59 19.25 2.80 20.55
CA ASN A 59 20.31 2.26 21.42
C ASN A 59 20.15 0.74 21.61
N TYR A 60 21.24 0.05 21.93
CA TYR A 60 21.27 -1.42 22.05
C TYR A 60 20.29 -1.96 23.10
N PRO A 61 20.13 -1.37 24.30
CA PRO A 61 19.13 -1.83 25.26
C PRO A 61 17.70 -1.81 24.72
N ALA A 62 17.32 -0.74 24.01
CA ALA A 62 16.00 -0.65 23.37
C ALA A 62 15.85 -1.68 22.24
N ALA A 63 16.91 -1.95 21.47
CA ALA A 63 16.90 -2.97 20.43
C ALA A 63 16.71 -4.37 21.02
N ALA A 64 17.47 -4.70 22.07
CA ALA A 64 17.38 -5.97 22.79
C ALA A 64 15.99 -6.15 23.41
N MET A 65 15.48 -5.15 24.15
CA MET A 65 14.14 -5.20 24.73
C MET A 65 13.06 -5.45 23.67
N ARG A 66 13.14 -4.77 22.51
CA ARG A 66 12.19 -4.96 21.42
C ARG A 66 12.28 -6.34 20.77
N TYR A 67 13.49 -6.88 20.66
CA TYR A 67 13.71 -8.24 20.20
C TYR A 67 13.05 -9.25 21.14
N TYR A 68 13.41 -9.23 22.43
CA TYR A 68 12.90 -10.18 23.43
C TYR A 68 11.38 -10.11 23.59
N LEU A 69 10.80 -8.91 23.60
CA LEU A 69 9.35 -8.73 23.75
C LEU A 69 8.57 -8.86 22.44
N LYS A 70 9.24 -9.17 21.32
CA LYS A 70 8.68 -9.20 19.96
C LYS A 70 7.85 -7.94 19.67
N LEU A 71 8.44 -6.78 19.93
CA LEU A 71 7.85 -5.45 19.76
C LEU A 71 8.43 -4.75 18.52
N PRO A 72 7.88 -4.99 17.32
CA PRO A 72 8.35 -4.37 16.08
C PRO A 72 8.16 -2.84 16.03
N GLY A 73 7.47 -2.25 17.02
CA GLY A 73 7.46 -0.81 17.25
C GLY A 73 6.89 -0.03 16.06
N ARG A 74 7.71 0.85 15.48
CA ARG A 74 7.33 1.69 14.33
C ARG A 74 7.04 0.87 13.05
N ALA A 75 7.52 -0.36 12.94
CA ALA A 75 7.20 -1.24 11.81
C ALA A 75 5.74 -1.70 11.77
N LEU A 76 5.00 -1.53 12.88
CA LEU A 76 3.55 -1.79 12.93
C LEU A 76 2.69 -0.69 12.28
N SER A 77 3.30 0.33 11.67
CA SER A 77 2.57 1.34 10.93
C SER A 77 3.36 1.82 9.70
N PRO A 78 2.66 2.24 8.63
CA PRO A 78 3.29 2.92 7.50
C PRO A 78 4.01 4.21 7.93
N CYS A 79 4.87 4.73 7.05
CA CYS A 79 5.53 6.02 7.27
C CYS A 79 4.51 7.15 7.08
N PRO A 80 4.24 8.00 8.10
CA PRO A 80 3.25 9.08 7.97
C PRO A 80 3.63 10.12 6.90
N ILE A 81 4.93 10.39 6.74
CA ILE A 81 5.44 11.33 5.73
C ILE A 81 5.23 10.75 4.33
N ALA A 82 5.50 9.44 4.14
CA ALA A 82 5.23 8.75 2.88
C ALA A 82 3.74 8.75 2.53
N LEU A 83 2.86 8.48 3.50
CA LEU A 83 1.40 8.56 3.30
C LEU A 83 0.96 9.95 2.86
N LYS A 84 1.41 11.00 3.56
CA LYS A 84 1.07 12.38 3.21
C LYS A 84 1.56 12.73 1.79
N LYS A 85 2.80 12.38 1.45
CA LYS A 85 3.35 12.64 0.12
C LYS A 85 2.61 11.87 -0.97
N TRP A 86 2.24 10.63 -0.68
CA TRP A 86 1.43 9.82 -1.58
C TRP A 86 0.05 10.44 -1.81
N ASP A 87 -0.61 10.91 -0.75
CA ASP A 87 -1.87 11.65 -0.84
C ASP A 87 -1.76 12.88 -1.73
N GLU A 88 -0.70 13.69 -1.57
CA GLU A 88 -0.44 14.86 -2.40
C GLU A 88 -0.28 14.52 -3.89
N ILE A 89 0.51 13.49 -4.23
CA ILE A 89 0.75 13.08 -5.62
C ILE A 89 -0.54 12.50 -6.22
N ALA A 90 -1.29 11.71 -5.44
CA ALA A 90 -2.47 11.01 -5.91
C ALA A 90 -3.61 11.96 -6.34
N LEU A 91 -3.65 13.19 -5.83
CA LEU A 91 -4.62 14.20 -6.29
C LEU A 91 -4.51 14.47 -7.79
N ASN A 92 -3.27 14.50 -8.31
CA ASN A 92 -2.96 14.97 -9.66
C ASN A 92 -2.77 13.82 -10.66
N ARG A 93 -2.35 12.64 -10.21
CA ARG A 93 -2.13 11.49 -11.08
C ARG A 93 -2.34 10.17 -10.36
N ARG A 94 -2.50 9.09 -11.13
CA ARG A 94 -2.41 7.74 -10.59
C ARG A 94 -0.99 7.44 -10.13
N VAL A 95 -0.86 6.92 -8.91
CA VAL A 95 0.41 6.60 -8.27
C VAL A 95 0.18 5.48 -7.27
N ALA A 96 0.87 4.36 -7.47
CA ALA A 96 0.73 3.20 -6.61
C ALA A 96 1.46 3.42 -5.28
N ALA A 97 0.82 3.06 -4.18
CA ALA A 97 1.49 2.67 -2.96
C ALA A 97 1.99 1.24 -3.08
N VAL A 98 3.24 1.04 -2.64
CA VAL A 98 3.81 -0.28 -2.41
C VAL A 98 4.28 -0.42 -0.96
N GLY A 99 4.49 -1.65 -0.53
CA GLY A 99 5.10 -1.96 0.76
C GLY A 99 5.90 -3.26 0.67
N GLY A 100 6.84 -3.41 1.59
CA GLY A 100 7.74 -4.55 1.56
C GLY A 100 8.45 -4.76 2.88
N SER A 101 9.09 -5.92 3.00
CA SER A 101 9.86 -6.30 4.18
C SER A 101 11.26 -5.70 4.18
N ASP A 102 11.85 -5.47 3.00
CA ASP A 102 13.27 -5.17 2.83
C ASP A 102 14.12 -6.14 3.66
N ALA A 103 13.90 -7.44 3.40
CA ALA A 103 14.26 -8.48 4.33
C ALA A 103 15.77 -8.65 4.46
N HIS A 104 16.28 -8.36 5.64
CA HIS A 104 17.67 -8.59 6.03
C HIS A 104 17.67 -9.20 7.43
N ALA A 105 17.89 -10.52 7.52
CA ALA A 105 18.08 -11.17 8.80
C ALA A 105 19.33 -10.57 9.48
N LEU A 106 19.14 -9.98 10.66
CA LEU A 106 20.23 -9.36 11.41
C LEU A 106 20.83 -10.39 12.36
N HIS A 107 22.00 -10.89 11.99
CA HIS A 107 22.75 -11.83 12.82
C HIS A 107 23.60 -11.07 13.84
N TYR A 108 23.41 -11.38 15.12
CA TYR A 108 24.19 -10.83 16.22
C TYR A 108 24.97 -11.94 16.91
N TYR A 109 26.27 -11.69 17.09
CA TYR A 109 27.21 -12.60 17.74
C TYR A 109 27.89 -11.85 18.89
N ALA A 110 27.76 -12.36 20.11
CA ALA A 110 28.49 -11.88 21.28
C ALA A 110 29.03 -13.07 22.06
N GLY A 111 30.27 -13.47 21.76
CA GLY A 111 30.86 -14.70 22.29
C GLY A 111 30.02 -15.93 21.94
N PRO A 112 29.61 -16.78 22.92
CA PRO A 112 28.78 -17.95 22.66
C PRO A 112 27.32 -17.61 22.31
N LEU A 113 26.88 -16.36 22.52
CA LEU A 113 25.52 -15.93 22.25
C LEU A 113 25.33 -15.65 20.75
N LYS A 114 24.36 -16.35 20.15
CA LYS A 114 23.90 -16.16 18.77
C LYS A 114 22.44 -15.74 18.80
N ALA A 115 22.11 -14.62 18.16
CA ALA A 115 20.73 -14.18 17.99
C ALA A 115 20.48 -13.77 16.54
N VAL A 116 19.29 -14.12 16.02
CA VAL A 116 18.83 -13.68 14.70
C VAL A 116 17.63 -12.77 14.90
N LEU A 117 17.87 -11.48 14.73
CA LEU A 117 16.83 -10.48 14.80
C LEU A 117 16.10 -10.42 13.45
N PHE A 118 14.79 -10.69 13.49
CA PHE A 118 13.91 -10.81 12.33
C PHE A 118 14.39 -11.85 11.31
N PRO A 119 14.25 -13.15 11.62
CA PRO A 119 14.48 -14.19 10.63
C PRO A 119 13.58 -13.97 9.39
N TYR A 120 14.02 -14.47 8.23
CA TYR A 120 13.31 -14.27 6.96
C TYR A 120 11.84 -14.67 7.02
N GLU A 121 11.51 -15.77 7.70
CA GLU A 121 10.13 -16.20 7.92
C GLU A 121 9.28 -15.09 8.56
N TYR A 122 9.78 -14.47 9.63
CA TYR A 122 9.10 -13.36 10.30
C TYR A 122 8.94 -12.14 9.37
N LEU A 123 9.97 -11.82 8.59
CA LEU A 123 9.95 -10.68 7.66
C LEU A 123 9.00 -10.89 6.48
N PHE A 124 8.91 -12.11 5.94
CA PHE A 124 7.98 -12.47 4.88
C PHE A 124 6.52 -12.57 5.36
N HIS A 125 6.30 -12.81 6.65
CA HIS A 125 4.99 -12.58 7.26
C HIS A 125 4.73 -11.12 7.61
N GLY A 126 5.70 -10.21 7.44
CA GLY A 126 5.60 -8.79 7.77
C GLY A 126 4.66 -7.99 6.87
N VAL A 127 5.23 -7.12 6.04
CA VAL A 127 4.48 -6.26 5.11
C VAL A 127 4.52 -6.88 3.72
N ASN A 128 3.36 -7.16 3.16
CA ASN A 128 3.20 -7.80 1.88
C ASN A 128 2.30 -7.00 0.93
N MET A 129 2.57 -7.17 -0.37
CA MET A 129 1.71 -6.70 -1.44
C MET A 129 0.68 -7.77 -1.81
N HIS A 130 -0.58 -7.36 -1.93
CA HIS A 130 -1.67 -8.19 -2.42
C HIS A 130 -2.21 -7.59 -3.71
N ILE A 131 -1.94 -8.23 -4.85
CA ILE A 131 -2.39 -7.75 -6.16
C ILE A 131 -3.80 -8.24 -6.49
N TYR A 132 -4.56 -7.42 -7.20
CA TYR A 132 -5.88 -7.76 -7.73
C TYR A 132 -5.76 -8.07 -9.22
N LEU A 133 -6.24 -9.26 -9.60
CA LEU A 133 -6.29 -9.70 -10.99
C LEU A 133 -7.76 -9.91 -11.37
N ARG A 134 -8.12 -9.52 -12.60
CA ARG A 134 -9.48 -9.73 -13.15
C ARG A 134 -9.74 -11.19 -13.52
N GLU A 135 -8.66 -11.93 -13.75
CA GLU A 135 -8.66 -13.34 -14.09
C GLU A 135 -7.71 -14.06 -13.13
N ALA A 136 -7.86 -15.37 -13.02
CA ALA A 136 -6.90 -16.18 -12.28
C ALA A 136 -5.47 -15.96 -12.80
N LEU A 137 -4.49 -16.06 -11.91
CA LEU A 137 -3.09 -16.02 -12.30
C LEU A 137 -2.81 -17.16 -13.28
N SER A 138 -2.26 -16.84 -14.44
CA SER A 138 -1.99 -17.81 -15.49
C SER A 138 -0.95 -18.84 -15.03
N SER A 139 -1.09 -20.07 -15.49
CA SER A 139 -0.05 -21.10 -15.35
C SER A 139 1.15 -20.86 -16.27
N SER A 140 0.99 -20.07 -17.34
CA SER A 140 2.10 -19.67 -18.21
C SER A 140 2.92 -18.55 -17.55
N PHE A 141 4.22 -18.79 -17.34
CA PHE A 141 5.12 -17.81 -16.75
C PHE A 141 5.08 -16.45 -17.47
N ALA A 142 5.07 -16.45 -18.81
CA ALA A 142 5.06 -15.21 -19.59
C ALA A 142 3.78 -14.40 -19.37
N ALA A 143 2.62 -15.07 -19.31
CA ALA A 143 1.34 -14.42 -19.04
C ALA A 143 1.24 -13.96 -17.58
N ALA A 144 1.63 -14.80 -16.63
CA ALA A 144 1.66 -14.49 -15.19
C ALA A 144 2.56 -13.29 -14.90
N LYS A 145 3.76 -13.24 -15.49
CA LYS A 145 4.69 -12.10 -15.39
C LYS A 145 4.02 -10.81 -15.86
N ARG A 146 3.31 -10.83 -16.99
CA ARG A 146 2.56 -9.66 -17.49
C ARG A 146 1.43 -9.26 -16.55
N GLN A 147 0.67 -10.23 -16.03
CA GLN A 147 -0.42 -9.98 -15.07
C GLN A 147 0.12 -9.29 -13.80
N VAL A 148 1.18 -9.82 -13.20
CA VAL A 148 1.80 -9.26 -11.98
C VAL A 148 2.36 -7.87 -12.24
N TYR A 149 3.13 -7.68 -13.31
CA TYR A 149 3.75 -6.38 -13.60
C TYR A 149 2.72 -5.32 -13.95
N LYS A 150 1.66 -5.68 -14.69
CA LYS A 150 0.55 -4.76 -14.97
C LYS A 150 -0.15 -4.35 -13.67
N ALA A 151 -0.49 -5.31 -12.82
CA ALA A 151 -1.16 -5.02 -11.56
C ALA A 151 -0.33 -4.10 -10.65
N LEU A 152 0.97 -4.35 -10.53
CA LEU A 152 1.88 -3.48 -9.77
C LEU A 152 2.00 -2.08 -10.39
N LYS A 153 2.18 -1.99 -11.71
CA LYS A 153 2.33 -0.70 -12.43
C LYS A 153 1.07 0.16 -12.34
N GLU A 154 -0.10 -0.45 -12.48
CA GLU A 154 -1.40 0.24 -12.42
C GLU A 154 -1.86 0.50 -10.99
N GLY A 155 -1.20 -0.11 -9.99
CA GLY A 155 -1.60 -0.01 -8.61
C GLY A 155 -2.83 -0.87 -8.28
N ASN A 156 -3.12 -1.91 -9.06
CA ASN A 156 -4.14 -2.91 -8.76
C ASN A 156 -3.69 -3.79 -7.60
N ALA A 157 -3.56 -3.19 -6.41
CA ALA A 157 -3.01 -3.83 -5.23
C ALA A 157 -3.43 -3.15 -3.91
N SER A 158 -3.17 -3.85 -2.81
CA SER A 158 -3.16 -3.33 -1.46
C SER A 158 -1.87 -3.72 -0.73
N VAL A 159 -1.48 -2.92 0.26
CA VAL A 159 -0.38 -3.18 1.18
C VAL A 159 -0.97 -3.69 2.49
N ALA A 160 -0.51 -4.84 2.99
CA ALA A 160 -1.00 -5.41 4.24
C ALA A 160 0.14 -5.76 5.21
N LEU A 161 -0.10 -5.57 6.50
CA LEU A 161 0.73 -6.13 7.57
C LEU A 161 0.16 -7.50 7.98
N ASP A 162 0.64 -8.56 7.37
CA ASP A 162 0.14 -9.92 7.60
C ASP A 162 0.66 -10.54 8.91
N LEU A 163 1.57 -9.84 9.60
CA LEU A 163 2.38 -10.36 10.71
C LEU A 163 1.58 -10.93 11.87
N PHE A 164 0.44 -10.31 12.18
CA PHE A 164 -0.43 -10.77 13.26
C PHE A 164 -1.75 -11.35 12.76
N ARG A 165 -2.15 -11.09 11.51
CA ARG A 165 -3.35 -11.67 10.91
C ARG A 165 -3.22 -11.68 9.38
N PRO A 166 -3.40 -12.84 8.72
CA PRO A 166 -3.43 -12.90 7.27
C PRO A 166 -4.58 -12.09 6.67
N SER A 167 -4.28 -11.27 5.68
CA SER A 167 -5.26 -10.46 4.92
C SER A 167 -5.98 -11.22 3.80
N LYS A 168 -5.62 -12.49 3.57
CA LYS A 168 -6.27 -13.37 2.58
C LYS A 168 -7.79 -13.36 2.77
N GLY A 169 -8.51 -13.04 1.69
CA GLY A 169 -9.98 -12.90 1.68
C GLY A 169 -10.47 -11.46 1.81
N PHE A 170 -9.58 -10.48 2.00
CA PHE A 170 -9.91 -9.06 1.90
C PHE A 170 -10.37 -8.70 0.48
N VAL A 171 -11.43 -7.92 0.40
CA VAL A 171 -11.99 -7.41 -0.86
C VAL A 171 -12.25 -5.92 -0.71
N ALA A 172 -11.85 -5.14 -1.70
CA ALA A 172 -12.27 -3.77 -1.88
C ALA A 172 -12.55 -3.55 -3.36
N VAL A 173 -13.76 -3.10 -3.70
CA VAL A 173 -14.18 -2.81 -5.08
C VAL A 173 -15.05 -1.57 -5.11
N LEU A 174 -14.94 -0.81 -6.19
CA LEU A 174 -15.86 0.29 -6.51
C LEU A 174 -16.87 -0.22 -7.53
N GLN A 175 -18.15 -0.15 -7.20
CA GLN A 175 -19.26 -0.37 -8.12
C GLN A 175 -19.76 0.97 -8.63
N THR A 176 -19.79 1.13 -9.95
CA THR A 176 -20.31 2.34 -10.62
C THR A 176 -21.15 1.89 -11.82
N GLY A 177 -22.48 2.06 -11.73
CA GLY A 177 -23.41 1.45 -12.67
C GLY A 177 -23.21 -0.06 -12.72
N ASP A 178 -23.07 -0.63 -13.91
CA ASP A 178 -22.83 -2.07 -14.12
C ASP A 178 -21.35 -2.47 -14.12
N ARG A 179 -20.43 -1.53 -13.85
CA ARG A 179 -18.99 -1.78 -13.89
C ARG A 179 -18.37 -1.81 -12.49
N GLN A 180 -17.41 -2.72 -12.34
CA GLN A 180 -16.53 -2.82 -11.17
C GLN A 180 -15.12 -2.35 -11.49
N TYR A 181 -14.61 -1.53 -10.58
CA TYR A 181 -13.26 -1.00 -10.60
C TYR A 181 -12.47 -1.56 -9.42
N LEU A 182 -11.23 -1.93 -9.70
CA LEU A 182 -10.25 -2.38 -8.72
C LEU A 182 -9.55 -1.17 -8.09
N PRO A 183 -8.95 -1.33 -6.89
CA PRO A 183 -8.01 -0.34 -6.36
C PRO A 183 -6.96 0.02 -7.42
N GLY A 184 -6.52 1.28 -7.52
CA GLY A 184 -5.58 1.74 -8.54
C GLY A 184 -6.22 2.21 -9.85
N GLU A 185 -7.46 1.81 -10.13
CA GLU A 185 -8.17 2.20 -11.35
C GLU A 185 -8.84 3.56 -11.25
N GLU A 186 -9.09 4.15 -12.43
CA GLU A 186 -9.86 5.37 -12.59
C GLU A 186 -11.28 5.05 -13.08
N ALA A 187 -12.26 5.69 -12.45
CA ALA A 187 -13.68 5.53 -12.72
C ALA A 187 -14.35 6.90 -12.90
N PRO A 188 -15.35 7.01 -13.78
CA PRO A 188 -16.19 8.19 -13.83
C PRO A 188 -17.04 8.29 -12.56
N PHE A 189 -17.28 9.51 -12.08
CA PHE A 189 -18.25 9.75 -11.04
C PHE A 189 -19.67 9.58 -11.61
N VAL A 190 -20.38 8.57 -11.11
CA VAL A 190 -21.80 8.34 -11.39
C VAL A 190 -22.57 8.36 -10.07
N PRO A 191 -23.67 9.11 -9.97
CA PRO A 191 -24.53 9.08 -8.79
C PRO A 191 -24.92 7.64 -8.42
N GLY A 192 -24.81 7.29 -7.14
CA GLY A 192 -25.06 5.92 -6.68
C GLY A 192 -23.85 4.99 -6.73
N SER A 193 -22.66 5.47 -7.10
CA SER A 193 -21.42 4.69 -6.95
C SER A 193 -21.18 4.27 -5.50
N VAL A 194 -20.76 3.03 -5.26
CA VAL A 194 -20.55 2.47 -3.92
C VAL A 194 -19.19 1.78 -3.84
N ILE A 195 -18.42 2.08 -2.79
CA ILE A 195 -17.22 1.34 -2.43
C ILE A 195 -17.64 0.23 -1.46
N PHE A 196 -17.43 -1.03 -1.86
CA PHE A 196 -17.64 -2.20 -1.02
C PHE A 196 -16.30 -2.66 -0.44
N VAL A 197 -16.27 -2.87 0.88
CA VAL A 197 -15.12 -3.41 1.59
C VAL A 197 -15.55 -4.60 2.42
N ARG A 198 -14.80 -5.70 2.32
CA ARG A 198 -14.95 -6.88 3.18
C ARG A 198 -13.60 -7.27 3.76
N THR A 199 -13.54 -7.44 5.07
CA THR A 199 -12.36 -7.94 5.79
C THR A 199 -12.59 -9.35 6.32
N PRO A 200 -11.57 -10.23 6.30
CA PRO A 200 -11.71 -11.60 6.84
C PRO A 200 -12.06 -11.65 8.34
N PRO A 201 -11.45 -10.83 9.23
CA PRO A 201 -11.84 -10.80 10.64
C PRO A 201 -13.14 -10.04 10.85
N SER A 202 -13.99 -10.56 11.75
CA SER A 202 -15.24 -9.92 12.16
C SER A 202 -15.03 -8.60 12.92
N ARG A 203 -13.92 -8.47 13.64
CA ARG A 203 -13.58 -7.29 14.47
C ARG A 203 -12.52 -6.43 13.80
N SER A 204 -12.89 -5.78 12.70
CA SER A 204 -12.04 -4.78 12.03
C SER A 204 -12.60 -3.36 12.20
N LEU A 205 -11.72 -2.37 12.14
CA LEU A 205 -12.09 -0.96 11.95
C LEU A 205 -11.76 -0.59 10.51
N ILE A 206 -12.78 -0.32 9.71
CA ILE A 206 -12.67 0.08 8.31
C ILE A 206 -12.80 1.61 8.23
N LYS A 207 -11.92 2.25 7.48
CA LYS A 207 -11.90 3.68 7.24
C LYS A 207 -11.94 3.96 5.74
N ILE A 208 -12.69 4.99 5.36
CA ILE A 208 -12.63 5.56 4.01
C ILE A 208 -11.91 6.89 4.09
N ILE A 209 -10.84 6.99 3.32
CA ILE A 209 -10.06 8.20 3.15
C ILE A 209 -10.41 8.79 1.78
N CYS A 210 -10.63 10.09 1.71
CA CYS A 210 -10.82 10.82 0.48
C CYS A 210 -9.87 12.02 0.46
N ASN A 211 -9.05 12.13 -0.58
CA ASN A 211 -8.07 13.21 -0.76
C ASN A 211 -7.18 13.40 0.48
N GLY A 212 -6.69 12.28 1.05
CA GLY A 212 -5.84 12.26 2.25
C GLY A 212 -6.54 12.55 3.58
N ARG A 213 -7.87 12.67 3.61
CA ARG A 213 -8.65 12.89 4.84
C ARG A 213 -9.61 11.75 5.11
N GLU A 214 -9.67 11.31 6.36
CA GLU A 214 -10.68 10.33 6.79
C GLU A 214 -12.06 10.98 6.72
N ILE A 215 -12.98 10.38 5.95
CA ILE A 215 -14.35 10.88 5.78
C ILE A 215 -15.41 9.94 6.35
N HIS A 216 -15.03 8.69 6.64
CA HIS A 216 -15.91 7.71 7.23
C HIS A 216 -15.12 6.66 8.00
N ARG A 217 -15.73 6.12 9.07
CA ARG A 217 -15.22 4.97 9.82
C ARG A 217 -16.37 4.07 10.25
N SER A 218 -16.14 2.76 10.21
CA SER A 218 -17.09 1.75 10.66
C SER A 218 -16.38 0.58 11.32
N ARG A 219 -17.04 -0.07 12.28
CA ARG A 219 -16.57 -1.32 12.90
C ARG A 219 -17.32 -2.49 12.30
N GLY A 220 -16.62 -3.58 12.05
CA GLY A 220 -17.19 -4.82 11.52
C GLY A 220 -16.44 -5.33 10.31
N PRO A 221 -16.90 -6.45 9.73
CA PRO A 221 -16.24 -7.06 8.59
C PRO A 221 -16.65 -6.47 7.24
N ASN A 222 -17.75 -5.73 7.16
CA ASN A 222 -18.32 -5.27 5.89
C ASN A 222 -18.62 -3.77 5.95
N LEU A 223 -18.40 -3.09 4.83
CA LEU A 223 -18.78 -1.69 4.62
C LEU A 223 -19.26 -1.50 3.19
N ALA A 224 -20.39 -0.83 3.03
CA ALA A 224 -20.85 -0.28 1.76
C ALA A 224 -20.90 1.25 1.89
N PHE A 225 -19.97 1.95 1.24
CA PHE A 225 -19.84 3.39 1.34
C PHE A 225 -20.31 4.06 0.05
N LYS A 226 -21.40 4.85 0.12
CA LYS A 226 -21.92 5.62 -1.01
C LYS A 226 -21.00 6.81 -1.31
N VAL A 227 -20.50 6.87 -2.55
CA VAL A 227 -19.66 7.98 -3.02
C VAL A 227 -20.55 9.16 -3.40
N LEU A 228 -20.42 10.27 -2.67
CA LEU A 228 -21.24 11.46 -2.85
C LEU A 228 -20.61 12.52 -3.75
N ARG A 229 -19.30 12.42 -3.99
CA ARG A 229 -18.53 13.38 -4.79
C ARG A 229 -17.30 12.73 -5.44
N PRO A 230 -16.80 13.26 -6.56
CA PRO A 230 -15.51 12.89 -7.11
C PRO A 230 -14.37 13.08 -6.11
N GLY A 231 -13.30 12.30 -6.26
CA GLY A 231 -12.14 12.34 -5.40
C GLY A 231 -11.28 11.09 -5.51
N VAL A 232 -10.20 11.09 -4.73
CA VAL A 232 -9.24 9.98 -4.64
C VAL A 232 -9.54 9.23 -3.35
N PHE A 233 -10.14 8.05 -3.46
CA PHE A 233 -10.63 7.29 -2.31
C PHE A 233 -9.73 6.09 -2.03
N ARG A 234 -9.28 5.90 -0.78
CA ARG A 234 -8.68 4.62 -0.35
C ARG A 234 -9.42 4.03 0.85
N CYS A 235 -9.33 2.72 0.98
CA CYS A 235 -9.80 2.01 2.15
C CYS A 235 -8.59 1.70 3.04
N GLU A 236 -8.72 1.99 4.32
CA GLU A 236 -7.76 1.54 5.34
C GLU A 236 -8.47 0.63 6.34
N THR A 237 -7.84 -0.46 6.74
CA THR A 237 -8.37 -1.35 7.76
C THR A 237 -7.39 -1.46 8.91
N TRP A 238 -7.94 -1.59 10.11
CA TRP A 238 -7.18 -1.59 11.35
C TRP A 238 -7.70 -2.75 12.23
N LEU A 239 -6.79 -3.45 12.89
CA LEU A 239 -7.11 -4.57 13.79
C LEU A 239 -6.60 -4.29 15.19
N GLN A 240 -7.26 -4.87 16.20
CA GLN A 240 -6.73 -4.84 17.56
C GLN A 240 -5.53 -5.78 17.67
N TYR A 241 -4.41 -5.24 18.15
CA TYR A 241 -3.20 -5.98 18.46
C TYR A 241 -2.61 -5.44 19.76
N ARG A 242 -2.51 -6.30 20.78
CA ARG A 242 -2.04 -5.97 22.14
C ARG A 242 -2.78 -4.76 22.74
N GLY A 243 -4.12 -4.80 22.70
CA GLY A 243 -4.99 -3.77 23.31
C GLY A 243 -5.07 -2.44 22.55
N ARG A 244 -4.44 -2.31 21.38
CA ARG A 244 -4.48 -1.08 20.56
C ARG A 244 -4.86 -1.41 19.13
N TYR A 245 -5.60 -0.51 18.47
CA TYR A 245 -5.79 -0.61 17.03
C TYR A 245 -4.48 -0.33 16.31
N ARG A 246 -4.10 -1.24 15.43
CA ARG A 246 -2.95 -1.10 14.54
C ARG A 246 -3.42 -1.07 13.10
N PRO A 247 -2.77 -0.25 12.25
CA PRO A 247 -2.95 -0.32 10.82
C PRO A 247 -2.75 -1.76 10.31
N TRP A 248 -3.57 -2.16 9.35
CA TRP A 248 -3.54 -3.52 8.82
C TRP A 248 -3.47 -3.54 7.30
N ILE A 249 -4.47 -3.04 6.58
CA ILE A 249 -4.51 -3.03 5.11
C ILE A 249 -4.70 -1.61 4.59
N TYR A 250 -3.98 -1.25 3.53
CA TYR A 250 -4.09 0.00 2.79
C TYR A 250 -4.31 -0.34 1.31
N THR A 251 -5.47 -0.02 0.76
CA THR A 251 -5.68 -0.17 -0.68
C THR A 251 -4.98 0.95 -1.44
N ASN A 252 -4.57 0.68 -2.68
CA ASN A 252 -4.40 1.76 -3.63
C ASN A 252 -5.72 2.50 -3.85
N PRO A 253 -5.70 3.74 -4.39
CA PRO A 253 -6.88 4.55 -4.44
C PRO A 253 -7.78 4.16 -5.60
N PHE A 254 -9.09 4.28 -5.42
CA PHE A 254 -10.04 4.45 -6.50
C PHE A 254 -10.01 5.92 -6.93
N TYR A 255 -9.65 6.19 -8.18
CA TYR A 255 -9.61 7.54 -8.73
C TYR A 255 -10.96 7.86 -9.35
N ILE A 256 -11.83 8.56 -8.64
CA ILE A 256 -13.18 8.87 -9.10
C ILE A 256 -13.20 10.29 -9.64
N ARG A 257 -13.34 10.45 -10.96
CA ARG A 257 -13.21 11.74 -11.64
C ARG A 257 -14.53 12.17 -12.27
N CYS A 258 -14.78 13.48 -12.37
CA CYS A 258 -15.88 13.97 -13.21
C CYS A 258 -15.64 13.49 -14.65
N ARG A 259 -16.70 13.08 -15.33
CA ARG A 259 -16.64 12.79 -16.77
C ARG A 259 -16.20 14.07 -17.49
N LYS A 260 -15.17 14.00 -18.34
CA LYS A 260 -14.90 15.09 -19.27
C LYS A 260 -16.04 15.15 -20.28
N ALA A 261 -16.47 16.34 -20.66
CA ALA A 261 -17.63 16.54 -21.54
C ALA A 261 -17.46 15.93 -22.96
N THR A 262 -16.28 15.41 -23.30
CA THR A 262 -15.95 14.86 -24.63
C THR A 262 -16.24 13.36 -24.79
N ASP A 263 -16.52 12.61 -23.74
CA ASP A 263 -16.75 11.16 -23.81
C ASP A 263 -18.24 10.81 -24.00
N ASN A 264 -18.89 11.45 -24.98
CA ASN A 264 -20.26 11.13 -25.36
C ASN A 264 -20.25 10.28 -26.65
N PRO A 265 -20.49 8.96 -26.59
CA PRO A 265 -20.52 8.09 -27.77
C PRO A 265 -21.86 8.21 -28.52
N GLY A 266 -22.46 9.40 -28.55
CA GLY A 266 -23.85 9.61 -28.96
C GLY A 266 -24.04 10.88 -29.78
N LYS A 267 -23.23 11.05 -30.83
CA LYS A 267 -23.53 11.91 -31.98
C LYS A 267 -22.87 11.34 -33.23
N GLU A 268 -23.26 10.13 -33.63
CA GLU A 268 -23.26 9.83 -35.06
C GLU A 268 -24.52 10.47 -35.65
N ALA A 269 -24.28 11.24 -36.70
CA ALA A 269 -25.23 12.15 -37.31
C ALA A 269 -26.43 11.39 -37.88
N LYS A 270 -27.62 11.71 -37.37
CA LYS A 270 -28.77 11.87 -38.26
C LYS A 270 -28.60 13.21 -38.92
N GLU A 271 -28.10 13.23 -40.15
CA GLU A 271 -28.47 14.26 -41.13
C GLU A 271 -28.07 13.86 -42.55
N LYS A 272 -29.15 13.68 -43.35
CA LYS A 272 -29.27 13.63 -44.81
C LYS A 272 -28.89 12.34 -45.54
#